data_AF-X8IXF5-F1
#
_entry.id   AF-X8IXF5-F1
#
_cell.length_a   1.000
_cell.length_b   1.000
_cell.length_c   1.000
_cell.angle_alpha   90.00
_cell.angle_beta   90.00
_cell.angle_gamma   90.00
#
_symmetry.space_group_name_H-M   'P 1'
#
loop_
_entity.id
_entity.type
_entity.pdbx_description
1 polymer ?
#
loop_
_entity_poly.entity_id
_entity_poly.type
_entity_poly.pdbx_seq_one_letter_code
_entity_poly.pdbx_strand_id
1 'polypeptide(L)'
;MLKSLLTPLKTRFEEAVSLRSNDTPEPVPESPEDFERDARVETMRMVVQSINAVEDDTARMDLLGEASRLMQIDPTTKDVFREMDGFLVLMSFLSTSAFATSPAIAFDLVMQVFSTAMIDHPINQVAFQGYNALESSTCDYLNRPEQGTQAMVLSSLAAFVFQLPSLSAFLPTIDTQSHDDPEATVTSIGDYITHLDTPSARISHPLAIPILLRLTWKLSNRTYSFAVAKLFDRLAAVAPFTYLKVDGN
;
A
#
# COMPACT_ATOMS: atom_id res chain seq x y z
N MET A 1 1.54 -70.33 -37.77
CA MET A 1 0.54 -69.87 -38.76
C MET A 1 -0.27 -68.80 -38.06
N LEU A 2 0.08 -67.51 -38.11
CA LEU A 2 -0.28 -66.56 -39.16
C LEU A 2 0.74 -65.39 -39.18
N LYS A 3 1.95 -65.64 -39.71
CA LYS A 3 2.97 -64.64 -40.03
C LYS A 3 2.68 -63.95 -41.38
N SER A 4 1.45 -63.53 -41.66
CA SER A 4 1.13 -63.01 -43.00
C SER A 4 -0.10 -62.10 -43.05
N LEU A 5 -0.04 -60.95 -42.36
CA LEU A 5 -0.90 -59.80 -42.71
C LEU A 5 -0.17 -58.45 -42.52
N LEU A 6 1.16 -58.44 -42.73
CA LEU A 6 1.95 -57.23 -42.88
C LEU A 6 2.45 -57.12 -44.33
N THR A 7 1.74 -56.33 -45.14
CA THR A 7 2.30 -55.51 -46.22
C THR A 7 1.32 -54.38 -46.57
N PRO A 8 1.82 -53.24 -47.08
CA PRO A 8 1.39 -51.93 -46.65
C PRO A 8 0.53 -51.22 -47.71
N LEU A 9 -0.49 -50.48 -47.27
CA LEU A 9 -1.25 -49.59 -48.15
C LEU A 9 -0.58 -48.22 -48.18
N LYS A 10 0.29 -48.03 -49.17
CA LYS A 10 0.72 -46.70 -49.62
C LYS A 10 -0.49 -45.94 -50.18
N THR A 11 -0.60 -44.69 -49.74
CA THR A 11 -1.08 -43.49 -50.45
C THR A 11 -2.51 -43.49 -50.99
N ARG A 12 -3.37 -42.71 -50.33
CA ARG A 12 -3.97 -41.50 -50.94
C ARG A 12 -4.06 -40.39 -49.88
N PHE A 13 -3.08 -39.51 -49.92
CA PHE A 13 -3.30 -38.10 -49.58
C PHE A 13 -4.31 -37.56 -50.59
N GLU A 14 -5.05 -36.55 -50.16
CA GLU A 14 -6.14 -35.85 -50.85
C GLU A 14 -7.54 -36.38 -50.51
N GLU A 15 -8.34 -35.45 -49.97
CA GLU A 15 -9.80 -35.50 -49.98
C GLU A 15 -10.52 -36.24 -48.83
N ALA A 16 -10.24 -35.81 -47.60
CA ALA A 16 -11.23 -35.85 -46.52
C ALA A 16 -11.06 -34.67 -45.55
N VAL A 17 -10.86 -33.46 -46.08
CA VAL A 17 -11.23 -32.23 -45.36
C VAL A 17 -12.74 -32.08 -45.53
N SER A 18 -13.50 -32.82 -44.73
CA SER A 18 -14.93 -32.63 -44.58
C SER A 18 -15.23 -32.37 -43.11
N LEU A 19 -15.10 -31.08 -42.78
CA LEU A 19 -16.00 -30.33 -41.90
C LEU A 19 -16.64 -31.15 -40.78
N ARG A 20 -15.85 -31.42 -39.73
CA ARG A 20 -16.39 -31.49 -38.37
C ARG A 20 -15.97 -30.19 -37.69
N SER A 21 -16.96 -29.34 -37.40
CA SER A 21 -16.80 -28.15 -36.58
C SER A 21 -16.22 -28.55 -35.23
N ASN A 22 -14.90 -28.45 -35.13
CA ASN A 22 -14.19 -28.34 -33.88
C ASN A 22 -14.33 -26.87 -33.47
N ASP A 23 -15.35 -26.55 -32.67
CA ASP A 23 -15.35 -25.35 -31.82
C ASP A 23 -14.34 -25.53 -30.67
N THR A 24 -13.11 -25.91 -31.00
CA THR A 24 -11.96 -25.59 -30.17
C THR A 24 -11.61 -24.15 -30.54
N PRO A 25 -11.71 -23.18 -29.61
CA PRO A 25 -11.16 -21.86 -29.86
C PRO A 25 -9.73 -22.05 -30.33
N GLU A 26 -9.37 -21.49 -31.49
CA GLU A 26 -7.96 -21.39 -31.86
C GLU A 26 -7.22 -20.76 -30.67
N PRO A 27 -6.10 -21.33 -30.21
CA PRO A 27 -5.31 -20.69 -29.16
C PRO A 27 -4.90 -19.33 -29.70
N VAL A 28 -5.54 -18.28 -29.19
CA VAL A 28 -5.13 -16.90 -29.46
C VAL A 28 -3.67 -16.83 -29.04
N PRO A 29 -2.74 -16.46 -29.93
CA PRO A 29 -1.34 -16.31 -29.54
C PRO A 29 -1.26 -15.28 -28.41
N GLU A 30 -0.82 -15.70 -27.23
CA GLU A 30 -0.58 -14.78 -26.11
C GLU A 30 0.39 -13.70 -26.60
N SER A 31 -0.01 -12.44 -26.42
CA SER A 31 0.86 -11.34 -26.79
C SER A 31 2.05 -11.28 -25.82
N PRO A 32 3.20 -10.73 -26.22
CA PRO A 32 4.31 -10.49 -25.29
C PRO A 32 3.90 -9.65 -24.07
N GLU A 33 2.92 -8.76 -24.22
CA GLU A 33 2.36 -7.95 -23.14
C GLU A 33 1.58 -8.80 -22.12
N ASP A 34 0.81 -9.79 -22.58
CA ASP A 34 0.10 -10.73 -21.70
C ASP A 34 1.10 -11.57 -20.90
N PHE A 35 2.17 -12.03 -21.55
CA PHE A 35 3.24 -12.77 -20.88
C PHE A 35 3.95 -11.94 -19.79
N GLU A 36 4.25 -10.67 -20.09
CA GLU A 36 4.87 -9.77 -19.11
C GLU A 36 3.93 -9.50 -17.91
N ARG A 37 2.64 -9.36 -18.17
CA ARG A 37 1.63 -9.19 -17.13
C ARG A 37 1.52 -10.43 -16.25
N ASP A 38 1.46 -11.61 -16.85
CA ASP A 38 1.42 -12.88 -16.11
C ASP A 38 2.68 -13.10 -15.29
N ALA A 39 3.85 -12.74 -15.84
CA ALA A 39 5.11 -12.77 -15.10
C ALA A 39 5.08 -11.83 -13.87
N ARG A 40 4.50 -10.63 -13.98
CA ARG A 40 4.34 -9.71 -12.84
C ARG A 40 3.37 -10.26 -11.78
N VAL A 41 2.26 -10.86 -12.22
CA VAL A 41 1.30 -11.51 -11.33
C VAL A 41 1.96 -12.65 -10.55
N GLU A 42 2.71 -13.51 -11.22
CA GLU A 42 3.40 -14.61 -10.56
C GLU A 42 4.51 -14.10 -9.64
N THR A 43 5.25 -13.08 -10.05
CA THR A 43 6.26 -12.42 -9.21
C THR A 43 5.62 -11.86 -7.94
N MET A 44 4.45 -11.22 -8.03
CA MET A 44 3.74 -10.73 -6.85
C MET A 44 3.37 -11.87 -5.88
N ARG A 45 2.88 -13.02 -6.39
CA ARG A 45 2.59 -14.18 -5.53
C ARG A 45 3.85 -14.66 -4.81
N MET A 46 4.95 -14.79 -5.52
CA MET A 46 6.24 -15.19 -4.95
C MET A 46 6.74 -14.22 -3.89
N VAL A 47 6.61 -12.90 -4.14
CA VAL A 47 7.02 -11.86 -3.20
C VAL A 47 6.20 -11.96 -1.91
N VAL A 48 4.87 -12.02 -1.98
CA VAL A 48 4.01 -12.09 -0.79
C VAL A 48 4.27 -13.37 0.01
N GLN A 49 4.47 -14.51 -0.66
CA GLN A 49 4.86 -15.76 0.01
C GLN A 49 6.22 -15.63 0.71
N SER A 50 7.19 -14.98 0.06
CA SER A 50 8.54 -14.82 0.59
C SER A 50 8.58 -13.92 1.83
N ILE A 51 7.74 -12.87 1.90
CA ILE A 51 7.68 -11.98 3.08
C ILE A 51 7.33 -12.76 4.35
N ASN A 52 6.51 -13.81 4.23
CA ASN A 52 6.12 -14.66 5.35
C ASN A 52 7.17 -15.75 5.67
N ALA A 53 7.99 -16.14 4.70
CA ALA A 53 8.97 -17.22 4.84
C ALA A 53 10.32 -16.74 5.39
N VAL A 54 10.63 -15.45 5.22
CA VAL A 54 11.90 -14.86 5.63
C VAL A 54 11.80 -14.34 7.06
N GLU A 55 12.78 -14.71 7.91
CA GLU A 55 12.87 -14.27 9.31
C GLU A 55 13.63 -12.94 9.46
N ASP A 56 14.50 -12.60 8.50
CA ASP A 56 15.30 -11.38 8.53
C ASP A 56 14.45 -10.14 8.17
N ASP A 57 14.39 -9.17 9.08
CA ASP A 57 13.59 -7.96 8.89
C ASP A 57 14.07 -7.10 7.72
N THR A 58 15.37 -7.07 7.43
CA THR A 58 15.91 -6.28 6.31
C THR A 58 15.43 -6.85 4.97
N ALA A 59 15.56 -8.16 4.79
CA ALA A 59 15.07 -8.85 3.60
C ALA A 59 13.54 -8.77 3.47
N ARG A 60 12.78 -8.80 4.57
CA ARG A 60 11.33 -8.55 4.55
C ARG A 60 11.01 -7.14 4.09
N MET A 61 11.76 -6.13 4.52
CA MET A 61 11.60 -4.74 4.06
C MET A 61 11.88 -4.61 2.56
N ASP A 62 12.94 -5.25 2.04
CA ASP A 62 13.23 -5.23 0.61
C ASP A 62 12.07 -5.85 -0.21
N LEU A 63 11.52 -6.97 0.25
CA LEU A 63 10.37 -7.62 -0.37
C LEU A 63 9.09 -6.76 -0.31
N LEU A 64 8.87 -6.03 0.79
CA LEU A 64 7.76 -5.07 0.90
C LEU A 64 7.92 -3.90 -0.08
N GLY A 65 9.14 -3.40 -0.24
CA GLY A 65 9.47 -2.40 -1.27
C GLY A 65 9.17 -2.91 -2.67
N GLU A 66 9.54 -4.16 -2.96
CA GLU A 66 9.26 -4.81 -4.25
C GLU A 66 7.76 -5.00 -4.50
N ALA A 67 6.99 -5.43 -3.49
CA ALA A 67 5.53 -5.52 -3.59
C ALA A 67 4.91 -4.14 -3.91
N SER A 68 5.36 -3.09 -3.24
CA SER A 68 4.92 -1.72 -3.53
C SER A 68 5.22 -1.33 -4.98
N ARG A 69 6.44 -1.60 -5.45
CA ARG A 69 6.88 -1.31 -6.82
C ARG A 69 6.03 -2.04 -7.86
N LEU A 70 5.76 -3.33 -7.66
CA LEU A 70 4.92 -4.11 -8.58
C LEU A 70 3.49 -3.54 -8.67
N MET A 71 2.88 -3.15 -7.55
CA MET A 71 1.55 -2.53 -7.51
C MET A 71 1.48 -1.16 -8.19
N GLN A 72 2.59 -0.42 -8.22
CA GLN A 72 2.68 0.85 -8.94
C GLN A 72 2.83 0.64 -10.45
N ILE A 73 3.56 -0.39 -10.87
CA ILE A 73 3.78 -0.72 -12.28
C ILE A 73 2.52 -1.32 -12.90
N ASP A 74 1.87 -2.25 -12.20
CA ASP A 74 0.73 -2.99 -12.70
C ASP A 74 -0.37 -3.06 -11.63
N PRO A 75 -1.44 -2.26 -11.77
CA PRO A 75 -2.54 -2.21 -10.80
C PRO A 75 -3.20 -3.57 -10.54
N THR A 76 -3.11 -4.52 -11.47
CA THR A 76 -3.74 -5.84 -11.32
C THR A 76 -3.05 -6.69 -10.25
N THR A 77 -1.79 -6.38 -9.94
CA THR A 77 -1.07 -7.02 -8.84
C THR A 77 -1.59 -6.60 -7.46
N LYS A 78 -2.38 -5.52 -7.36
CA LYS A 78 -3.08 -5.13 -6.11
C LYS A 78 -4.16 -6.14 -5.72
N ASP A 79 -4.82 -6.75 -6.70
CA ASP A 79 -5.78 -7.83 -6.46
C ASP A 79 -5.05 -9.08 -5.96
N VAL A 80 -3.94 -9.45 -6.59
CA VAL A 80 -3.08 -10.57 -6.18
C VAL A 80 -2.57 -10.35 -4.75
N PHE A 81 -2.12 -9.14 -4.42
CA PHE A 81 -1.68 -8.79 -3.07
C PHE A 81 -2.80 -9.02 -2.05
N ARG A 82 -4.03 -8.61 -2.33
CA ARG A 82 -5.19 -8.87 -1.47
C ARG A 82 -5.49 -10.37 -1.36
N GLU A 83 -5.54 -11.08 -2.48
CA GLU A 83 -5.87 -12.52 -2.56
C GLU A 83 -4.87 -13.39 -1.81
N MET A 84 -3.61 -12.95 -1.74
CA MET A 84 -2.54 -13.60 -1.00
C MET A 84 -2.46 -13.14 0.47
N ASP A 85 -3.54 -12.58 1.01
CA ASP A 85 -3.63 -12.05 2.39
C ASP A 85 -2.57 -10.97 2.72
N GLY A 86 -2.14 -10.19 1.72
CA GLY A 86 -1.08 -9.20 1.87
C GLY A 86 -1.34 -8.17 2.98
N PHE A 87 -2.60 -7.78 3.22
CA PHE A 87 -2.92 -6.89 4.35
C PHE A 87 -2.67 -7.53 5.71
N LEU A 88 -2.90 -8.83 5.85
CA LEU A 88 -2.58 -9.56 7.07
C LEU A 88 -1.07 -9.68 7.26
N VAL A 89 -0.33 -9.87 6.17
CA VAL A 89 1.14 -9.86 6.17
C VAL A 89 1.69 -8.53 6.69
N LEU A 90 1.14 -7.39 6.22
CA LEU A 90 1.52 -6.06 6.71
C LEU A 90 1.23 -5.88 8.20
N MET A 91 0.06 -6.33 8.68
CA MET A 91 -0.27 -6.26 10.10
C MET A 91 0.65 -7.12 10.97
N SER A 92 0.95 -8.33 10.50
CA SER A 92 1.91 -9.23 11.14
C SER A 92 3.28 -8.55 11.23
N PHE A 93 3.76 -8.00 10.12
CA PHE A 93 5.03 -7.27 10.07
C PHE A 93 5.06 -6.07 11.02
N LEU A 94 3.99 -5.26 11.10
CA LEU A 94 3.91 -4.15 12.07
C LEU A 94 3.98 -4.63 13.52
N SER A 95 3.34 -5.77 13.83
CA SER A 95 3.36 -6.30 15.20
C SER A 95 4.76 -6.75 15.63
N THR A 96 5.59 -7.22 14.70
CA THR A 96 6.94 -7.73 15.00
C THR A 96 8.03 -6.68 14.85
N SER A 97 7.96 -5.82 13.84
CA SER A 97 9.04 -4.89 13.47
C SER A 97 9.10 -3.63 14.34
N ALA A 98 8.15 -3.44 15.26
CA ALA A 98 8.25 -2.43 16.32
C ALA A 98 9.51 -2.59 17.20
N PHE A 99 10.14 -3.77 17.16
CA PHE A 99 11.35 -4.11 17.90
C PHE A 99 12.58 -4.31 17.01
N ALA A 100 12.47 -4.02 15.71
CA ALA A 100 13.58 -4.06 14.77
C ALA A 100 14.60 -2.94 15.07
N THR A 101 15.76 -2.97 14.40
CA THR A 101 16.82 -1.95 14.52
C THR A 101 16.34 -0.56 14.09
N SER A 102 15.42 -0.48 13.13
CA SER A 102 14.93 0.77 12.55
C SER A 102 13.38 0.78 12.48
N PRO A 103 12.69 0.81 13.63
CA PRO A 103 11.25 0.60 13.70
C PRO A 103 10.47 1.71 12.95
N ALA A 104 10.94 2.95 13.02
CA ALA A 104 10.30 4.07 12.33
C ALA A 104 10.28 3.89 10.80
N ILE A 105 11.39 3.43 10.21
CA ILE A 105 11.53 3.19 8.77
C ILE A 105 10.65 2.02 8.35
N ALA A 106 10.62 0.95 9.16
CA ALA A 106 9.75 -0.20 8.94
C ALA A 106 8.27 0.21 8.93
N PHE A 107 7.85 1.05 9.87
CA PHE A 107 6.48 1.58 9.93
C PHE A 107 6.13 2.42 8.70
N ASP A 108 7.00 3.34 8.32
CA ASP A 108 6.79 4.21 7.16
C ASP A 108 6.62 3.40 5.87
N LEU A 109 7.51 2.42 5.64
CA LEU A 109 7.41 1.53 4.48
C LEU A 109 6.07 0.79 4.45
N VAL A 110 5.62 0.24 5.57
CA VAL A 110 4.32 -0.44 5.61
C VAL A 110 3.16 0.52 5.33
N MET A 111 3.20 1.75 5.84
CA MET A 111 2.17 2.76 5.53
C MET A 111 2.15 3.10 4.03
N GLN A 112 3.33 3.16 3.39
CA GLN A 112 3.43 3.35 1.95
C GLN A 112 2.86 2.15 1.17
N VAL A 113 3.12 0.92 1.61
CA VAL A 113 2.56 -0.29 0.97
C VAL A 113 1.04 -0.35 1.15
N PHE A 114 0.51 -0.06 2.35
CA PHE A 114 -0.94 0.07 2.57
C PHE A 114 -1.56 1.11 1.63
N SER A 115 -0.95 2.30 1.55
CA SER A 115 -1.41 3.37 0.67
C SER A 115 -1.43 2.92 -0.80
N THR A 116 -0.34 2.30 -1.26
CA THR A 116 -0.19 1.82 -2.63
C THR A 116 -1.21 0.72 -2.96
N ALA A 117 -1.43 -0.22 -2.05
CA ALA A 117 -2.39 -1.31 -2.24
C ALA A 117 -3.84 -0.82 -2.33
N MET A 118 -4.16 0.33 -1.74
CA MET A 118 -5.54 0.85 -1.65
C MET A 118 -5.82 2.05 -2.56
N ILE A 119 -4.80 2.80 -2.99
CA ILE A 119 -4.99 3.97 -3.86
C ILE A 119 -5.63 3.55 -5.18
N ASP A 120 -6.68 4.26 -5.57
CA ASP A 120 -7.50 4.00 -6.76
C ASP A 120 -7.98 2.55 -6.89
N HIS A 121 -8.15 1.83 -5.77
CA HIS A 121 -8.54 0.42 -5.74
C HIS A 121 -9.68 0.14 -4.74
N PRO A 122 -10.95 0.43 -5.11
CA PRO A 122 -12.09 0.39 -4.18
C PRO A 122 -12.28 -0.96 -3.47
N ILE A 123 -12.04 -2.07 -4.17
CA ILE A 123 -12.18 -3.42 -3.59
C ILE A 123 -11.21 -3.61 -2.41
N ASN A 124 -10.00 -3.06 -2.52
CA ASN A 124 -8.99 -3.17 -1.47
C ASN A 124 -9.31 -2.24 -0.29
N GLN A 125 -9.86 -1.06 -0.58
CA GLN A 125 -10.34 -0.13 0.45
C GLN A 125 -11.47 -0.74 1.29
N VAL A 126 -12.41 -1.44 0.66
CA VAL A 126 -13.53 -2.12 1.34
C VAL A 126 -13.08 -3.39 2.07
N ALA A 127 -12.14 -4.14 1.48
CA ALA A 127 -11.61 -5.36 2.10
C ALA A 127 -10.78 -5.09 3.36
N PHE A 128 -10.17 -3.91 3.47
CA PHE A 128 -9.35 -3.56 4.62
C PHE A 128 -10.18 -3.28 5.87
N GLN A 129 -10.09 -4.18 6.85
CA GLN A 129 -10.76 -4.07 8.16
C GLN A 129 -9.78 -3.92 9.34
N GLY A 130 -8.49 -3.71 9.05
CA GLY A 130 -7.40 -3.78 10.04
C GLY A 130 -7.23 -2.58 10.97
N TYR A 131 -8.15 -1.61 11.00
CA TYR A 131 -7.95 -0.34 11.72
C TYR A 131 -7.65 -0.50 13.22
N ASN A 132 -8.26 -1.46 13.91
CA ASN A 132 -7.97 -1.72 15.33
C ASN A 132 -6.55 -2.27 15.53
N ALA A 133 -6.12 -3.19 14.67
CA ALA A 133 -4.77 -3.73 14.70
C ALA A 133 -3.75 -2.64 14.34
N LEU A 134 -4.06 -1.79 13.35
CA LEU A 134 -3.25 -0.63 13.01
C LEU A 134 -3.08 0.33 14.19
N GLU A 135 -4.17 0.68 14.90
CA GLU A 135 -4.10 1.54 16.09
C GLU A 135 -3.23 0.93 17.19
N SER A 136 -3.41 -0.38 17.46
CA SER A 136 -2.61 -1.10 18.45
C SER A 136 -1.13 -1.09 18.09
N SER A 137 -0.77 -1.51 16.87
CA SER A 137 0.61 -1.53 16.43
C SER A 137 1.20 -0.12 16.45
N THR A 138 0.48 0.89 15.95
CA THR A 138 0.94 2.29 15.98
C THR A 138 1.26 2.76 17.40
N CYS A 139 0.46 2.37 18.40
CA CYS A 139 0.78 2.67 19.80
C CYS A 139 2.14 2.08 20.22
N ASP A 140 2.46 0.85 19.80
CA ASP A 140 3.73 0.20 20.13
C ASP A 140 4.92 0.99 19.57
N TYR A 141 4.84 1.46 18.32
CA TYR A 141 5.86 2.32 17.73
C TYR A 141 5.96 3.70 18.42
N LEU A 142 4.83 4.28 18.82
CA LEU A 142 4.84 5.59 19.50
C LEU A 142 5.45 5.56 20.90
N ASN A 143 5.48 4.39 21.55
CA ASN A 143 6.09 4.18 22.85
C ASN A 143 7.61 3.91 22.78
N ARG A 144 8.18 3.89 21.57
CA ARG A 144 9.61 3.64 21.34
C ARG A 144 10.46 4.86 21.75
N PRO A 145 11.57 4.65 22.49
CA PRO A 145 12.43 5.75 22.97
C PRO A 145 13.32 6.35 21.87
N GLU A 146 13.44 5.71 20.71
CA GLU A 146 14.31 6.16 19.63
C GLU A 146 13.88 7.52 19.08
N GLN A 147 14.83 8.46 19.02
CA GLN A 147 14.59 9.84 18.58
C GLN A 147 13.99 9.87 17.16
N GLY A 148 12.99 10.73 16.96
CA GLY A 148 12.31 10.91 15.67
C GLY A 148 11.28 9.82 15.34
N THR A 149 11.19 8.73 16.12
CA THR A 149 10.22 7.65 15.85
C THR A 149 8.78 8.15 15.93
N GLN A 150 8.44 8.92 16.96
CA GLN A 150 7.10 9.49 17.10
C GLN A 150 6.72 10.40 15.92
N ALA A 151 7.66 11.25 15.49
CA ALA A 151 7.46 12.16 14.37
C ALA A 151 7.20 11.41 13.07
N MET A 152 8.03 10.42 12.75
CA MET A 152 7.91 9.62 11.54
C MET A 152 6.60 8.81 11.56
N VAL A 153 6.30 8.09 12.64
CA VAL A 153 5.09 7.26 12.77
C VAL A 153 3.81 8.07 12.57
N LEU A 154 3.69 9.22 13.24
CA LEU A 154 2.52 10.10 13.06
C LEU A 154 2.44 10.69 11.65
N SER A 155 3.59 11.03 11.05
CA SER A 155 3.67 11.59 9.71
C SER A 155 3.30 10.55 8.63
N SER A 156 3.78 9.32 8.76
CA SER A 156 3.42 8.20 7.89
C SER A 156 1.93 7.84 8.03
N LEU A 157 1.39 7.86 9.25
CA LEU A 157 -0.04 7.66 9.46
C LEU A 157 -0.87 8.79 8.82
N ALA A 158 -0.44 10.05 8.94
CA ALA A 158 -1.08 11.17 8.26
C ALA A 158 -1.01 11.05 6.73
N ALA A 159 0.16 10.64 6.19
CA ALA A 159 0.33 10.38 4.76
C ALA A 159 -0.63 9.29 4.26
N PHE A 160 -0.80 8.21 5.03
CA PHE A 160 -1.77 7.15 4.75
C PHE A 160 -3.21 7.67 4.78
N VAL A 161 -3.60 8.42 5.81
CA VAL A 161 -4.95 8.97 5.98
C VAL A 161 -5.36 9.87 4.81
N PHE A 162 -4.45 10.76 4.39
CA PHE A 162 -4.71 11.80 3.39
C PHE A 162 -4.20 11.44 1.99
N GLN A 163 -3.69 10.22 1.80
CA GLN A 163 -3.05 9.75 0.55
C GLN A 163 -2.10 10.78 -0.06
N LEU A 164 -1.29 11.40 0.80
CA LEU A 164 -0.37 12.46 0.42
C LEU A 164 1.03 12.07 0.89
N PRO A 165 1.85 11.42 0.02
CA PRO A 165 3.15 10.88 0.41
C PRO A 165 4.12 11.91 1.00
N SER A 166 4.01 13.18 0.60
CA SER A 166 4.83 14.28 1.14
C SER A 166 4.62 14.51 2.64
N LEU A 167 3.50 14.06 3.21
CA LEU A 167 3.27 14.15 4.65
C LEU A 167 4.14 13.20 5.46
N SER A 168 4.76 12.17 4.87
CA SER A 168 5.66 11.24 5.59
C SER A 168 6.85 11.96 6.24
N ALA A 169 7.29 13.09 5.66
CA ALA A 169 8.36 13.92 6.18
C ALA A 169 7.88 15.10 7.04
N PHE A 170 6.58 15.24 7.31
CA PHE A 170 5.98 16.43 7.92
C PHE A 170 6.57 16.76 9.30
N LEU A 171 6.30 15.94 10.31
CA LEU A 171 6.80 16.17 11.66
C LEU A 171 8.33 15.99 11.77
N PRO A 172 8.98 15.05 11.05
CA PRO A 172 10.43 15.01 11.00
C PRO A 172 11.05 16.33 10.53
N THR A 173 10.44 17.00 9.54
CA THR A 173 10.91 18.32 9.10
C THR A 173 10.71 19.37 10.20
N ILE A 174 9.57 19.35 10.89
CA ILE A 174 9.32 20.26 12.02
C ILE A 174 10.33 20.06 13.15
N ASP A 175 10.67 18.81 13.50
CA ASP A 175 11.68 18.51 14.52
C ASP A 175 13.04 19.14 14.18
N THR A 176 13.43 19.12 12.90
CA THR A 176 14.69 19.73 12.44
C THR A 176 14.67 21.26 12.41
N GLN A 177 13.48 21.86 12.41
CA GLN A 177 13.27 23.31 12.39
C GLN A 177 12.85 23.86 13.76
N SER A 178 12.76 23.03 14.79
CA SER A 178 12.33 23.45 16.12
C SER A 178 13.30 24.49 16.69
N HIS A 179 12.73 25.59 17.18
CA HIS A 179 13.48 26.69 17.81
C HIS A 179 13.24 26.70 19.33
N ASP A 180 14.20 27.24 20.09
CA ASP A 180 14.03 27.48 21.53
C ASP A 180 12.89 28.49 21.81
N ASP A 181 12.60 29.35 20.84
CA ASP A 181 11.47 30.29 20.87
C ASP A 181 10.17 29.61 20.36
N PRO A 182 9.12 29.54 21.20
CA PRO A 182 7.82 29.01 20.80
C PRO A 182 7.17 29.78 19.64
N GLU A 183 7.33 31.10 19.55
CA GLU A 183 6.70 31.90 18.48
C GLU A 183 7.36 31.63 17.12
N ALA A 184 8.68 31.53 17.09
CA ALA A 184 9.43 31.11 15.90
C ALA A 184 9.02 29.70 15.44
N THR A 185 8.85 28.75 16.37
CA THR A 185 8.40 27.39 16.06
C THR A 185 6.99 27.37 15.45
N VAL A 186 6.05 28.13 16.01
CA VAL A 186 4.69 28.26 15.47
C VAL A 186 4.69 28.82 14.05
N THR A 187 5.52 29.83 13.80
CA THR A 187 5.64 30.47 12.48
C THR A 187 6.21 29.50 11.45
N SER A 188 7.30 28.79 11.77
CA SER A 188 7.92 27.78 10.90
C SER A 188 6.93 26.66 10.52
N ILE A 189 6.14 26.15 11.48
CA ILE A 189 5.10 25.15 11.20
C ILE A 189 4.07 25.69 10.22
N GLY A 190 3.60 26.93 10.43
CA GLY A 190 2.66 27.59 9.54
C GLY A 190 3.20 27.68 8.12
N ASP A 191 4.43 28.17 7.97
CA ASP A 191 5.09 28.33 6.68
C ASP A 191 5.26 26.98 5.98
N TYR A 192 5.74 25.94 6.66
CA TYR A 192 5.89 24.60 6.07
C TYR A 192 4.55 24.07 5.53
N ILE A 193 3.47 24.20 6.30
CA ILE A 193 2.15 23.70 5.90
C ILE A 193 1.64 24.39 4.63
N THR A 194 1.99 25.66 4.39
CA THR A 194 1.60 26.35 3.15
C THR A 194 2.27 25.79 1.90
N HIS A 195 3.45 25.18 2.05
CA HIS A 195 4.20 24.56 0.95
C HIS A 195 3.77 23.12 0.66
N LEU A 196 2.96 22.51 1.53
CA LEU A 196 2.40 21.18 1.28
C LEU A 196 1.38 21.23 0.14
N ASP A 197 1.44 20.25 -0.75
CA ASP A 197 0.47 20.02 -1.83
C ASP A 197 -0.86 19.46 -1.32
N THR A 198 -1.44 20.18 -0.37
CA THR A 198 -2.76 19.92 0.23
C THR A 198 -3.92 19.90 -0.77
N PRO A 199 -3.89 20.59 -1.94
CA PRO A 199 -4.91 20.41 -2.98
C PRO A 199 -5.00 19.00 -3.55
N SER A 200 -3.89 18.24 -3.57
CA SER A 200 -3.86 16.87 -4.08
C SER A 200 -4.27 15.83 -3.03
N ALA A 201 -4.48 16.22 -1.77
CA ALA A 201 -4.83 15.31 -0.69
C ALA A 201 -6.21 14.67 -0.92
N ARG A 202 -6.32 13.36 -0.63
CA ARG A 202 -7.56 12.58 -0.74
C ARG A 202 -7.79 11.76 0.53
N ILE A 203 -8.99 11.85 1.09
CA ILE A 203 -9.36 11.01 2.24
C ILE A 203 -9.94 9.70 1.72
N SER A 204 -9.10 8.66 1.65
CA SER A 204 -9.54 7.31 1.29
C SER A 204 -9.78 6.41 2.51
N HIS A 205 -9.28 6.81 3.68
CA HIS A 205 -9.37 6.04 4.92
C HIS A 205 -9.95 6.88 6.06
N PRO A 206 -11.21 7.31 5.99
CA PRO A 206 -11.81 8.19 6.98
C PRO A 206 -11.83 7.59 8.40
N LEU A 207 -11.83 6.26 8.51
CA LEU A 207 -11.78 5.56 9.81
C LEU A 207 -10.41 5.66 10.50
N ALA A 208 -9.33 6.00 9.78
CA ALA A 208 -8.02 6.26 10.37
C ALA A 208 -7.86 7.69 10.91
N ILE A 209 -8.74 8.62 10.55
CA ILE A 209 -8.71 10.01 11.08
C ILE A 209 -8.87 10.03 12.61
N PRO A 210 -9.88 9.38 13.22
CA PRO A 210 -9.99 9.32 14.67
C PRO A 210 -8.77 8.67 15.36
N ILE A 211 -8.13 7.70 14.71
CA ILE A 211 -6.92 7.04 15.23
C ILE A 211 -5.79 8.06 15.28
N LEU A 212 -5.50 8.74 14.16
CA LEU A 212 -4.46 9.77 14.09
C LEU A 212 -4.65 10.83 15.18
N LEU A 213 -5.86 11.40 15.29
CA LEU A 213 -6.16 12.43 16.29
C LEU A 213 -6.00 11.91 17.72
N ARG A 214 -6.51 10.71 18.03
CA ARG A 214 -6.39 10.14 19.38
C ARG A 214 -4.93 9.92 19.77
N LEU A 215 -4.14 9.37 18.86
CA LEU A 215 -2.73 9.07 19.09
C LEU A 215 -1.89 10.35 19.24
N THR A 216 -2.09 11.35 18.38
CA THR A 216 -1.38 12.63 18.48
C THR A 216 -1.62 13.31 19.84
N TRP A 217 -2.87 13.37 20.31
CA TRP A 217 -3.17 14.02 21.59
C TRP A 217 -2.72 13.20 22.81
N LYS A 218 -2.58 11.88 22.68
CA LYS A 218 -2.07 11.01 23.75
C LYS A 218 -0.58 11.25 24.04
N LEU A 219 0.21 11.66 23.05
CA LEU A 219 1.66 11.87 23.20
C LEU A 219 2.04 13.04 24.11
N SER A 220 1.10 13.91 24.50
CA SER A 220 1.38 15.13 25.28
C SER A 220 2.43 16.07 24.65
N ASN A 221 2.78 15.88 23.37
CA ASN A 221 3.66 16.75 22.61
C ASN A 221 2.85 17.91 22.01
N ARG A 222 3.04 19.11 22.56
CA ARG A 222 2.29 20.31 22.16
C ARG A 222 2.61 20.74 20.72
N THR A 223 3.85 20.59 20.29
CA THR A 223 4.30 20.94 18.93
C THR A 223 3.59 20.05 17.91
N TYR A 224 3.56 18.73 18.13
CA TYR A 224 2.87 17.81 17.23
C TYR A 224 1.36 18.03 17.22
N SER A 225 0.76 18.24 18.41
CA SER A 225 -0.68 18.53 18.51
C SER A 225 -1.04 19.80 17.73
N PHE A 226 -0.22 20.86 17.85
CA PHE A 226 -0.40 22.10 17.09
C PHE A 226 -0.22 21.90 15.59
N ALA A 227 0.85 21.22 15.17
CA ALA A 227 1.15 20.95 13.77
C ALA A 227 0.04 20.13 13.09
N VAL A 228 -0.42 19.07 13.74
CA VAL A 228 -1.54 18.25 13.23
C VAL A 228 -2.82 19.08 13.18
N ALA A 229 -3.16 19.85 14.21
CA ALA A 229 -4.33 20.74 14.15
C ALA A 229 -4.26 21.72 12.97
N LYS A 230 -3.09 22.31 12.71
CA LYS A 230 -2.87 23.21 11.56
C LYS A 230 -2.95 22.51 10.22
N LEU A 231 -2.50 21.26 10.12
CA LEU A 231 -2.68 20.45 8.93
C LEU A 231 -4.17 20.25 8.63
N PHE A 232 -4.97 19.92 9.64
CA PHE A 232 -6.43 19.80 9.49
C PHE A 232 -7.10 21.12 9.08
N ASP A 233 -6.73 22.25 9.70
CA ASP A 233 -7.21 23.58 9.30
C ASP A 233 -6.95 23.83 7.81
N ARG A 234 -5.73 23.53 7.35
CA ARG A 234 -5.33 23.72 5.94
C ARG A 234 -6.11 22.81 5.01
N LEU A 235 -6.21 21.52 5.33
CA LEU A 235 -6.94 20.55 4.51
C LEU A 235 -8.43 20.91 4.43
N ALA A 236 -9.05 21.36 5.53
CA ALA A 236 -10.42 21.82 5.54
C ALA A 236 -10.64 23.09 4.69
N ALA A 237 -9.64 23.97 4.60
CA ALA A 237 -9.70 25.19 3.79
C ALA A 237 -9.54 24.93 2.28
N VAL A 238 -8.89 23.82 1.89
CA VAL A 238 -8.56 23.50 0.49
C VAL A 238 -9.47 22.40 -0.08
N ALA A 239 -10.07 21.56 0.75
CA ALA A 239 -10.97 20.52 0.30
C ALA A 239 -12.25 21.12 -0.32
N PRO A 240 -12.62 20.75 -1.57
CA PRO A 240 -13.98 20.94 -2.03
C PRO A 240 -14.84 19.97 -1.22
N PHE A 241 -15.57 20.45 -0.22
CA PHE A 241 -16.60 19.67 0.47
C PHE A 241 -17.70 19.30 -0.55
N THR A 242 -17.45 18.25 -1.33
CA THR A 242 -18.48 17.54 -2.05
C THR A 242 -19.17 16.70 -1.00
N TYR A 243 -20.16 17.29 -0.32
CA TYR A 243 -21.10 16.52 0.48
C TYR A 243 -21.57 15.35 -0.38
N LEU A 244 -21.33 14.13 0.11
CA LEU A 244 -22.12 12.98 -0.27
C LEU A 244 -23.57 13.40 -0.11
N LYS A 245 -24.21 13.72 -1.24
CA LYS A 245 -25.65 13.84 -1.32
C LYS A 245 -26.13 12.45 -0.99
N VAL A 246 -26.57 12.27 0.26
CA VAL A 246 -27.39 11.13 0.63
C VAL A 246 -28.62 11.28 -0.25
N ASP A 247 -28.66 10.53 -1.34
CA ASP A 247 -29.84 10.41 -2.17
C ASP A 247 -30.91 9.73 -1.30
N GLY A 248 -31.67 10.57 -0.61
CA GLY A 248 -32.93 10.20 -0.01
C GLY A 248 -33.96 10.06 -1.12
N ASN A 249 -34.26 8.81 -1.48
CA ASN A 249 -35.62 8.29 -1.66
C ASN A 249 -35.58 6.77 -1.87
#